data_AF-A0A397JP43-F1
#
_entry.id   AF-A0A397JP43-F1
#
_cell.length_a   1.000
_cell.length_b   1.000
_cell.length_c   1.000
_cell.angle_alpha   90.00
_cell.angle_beta   90.00
_cell.angle_gamma   90.00
#
_symmetry.space_group_name_H-M   'P 1'
#
loop_
_entity.id
_entity.type
_entity.pdbx_description
1 polymer ?
#
loop_
_entity_poly.entity_id
_entity_poly.type
_entity_poly.pdbx_seq_one_letter_code
_entity_poly.pdbx_strand_id
1 'polypeptide(L)'
;MTKSIKQKKQEKQKKQKDSLSHPSVNFFKQLSQLGHFYYDLITKKKNKKASSSSLSLSLSSLSSSLSSSSSSSSSTTSSSEQVSQSLISSSSSDEDKKIKPLDDESYKRIKREVFLVVDSEMNTVHQINDYLTWAAQKHNVITKLLPSLKRKINKKYKVTGAEITKILQRRHRSRHRVNNIGNQGSRVVINDSRQKLKNTAMSDKKKRRRRAVDFMMQGGNNISKFF
;
A
#
# COMPACT_ATOMS: atom_id res chain seq x y z
N MET A 1 -54.42 4.99 24.52
CA MET A 1 -54.05 3.78 23.73
C MET A 1 -52.54 3.71 23.57
N THR A 2 -51.86 3.10 24.53
CA THR A 2 -50.39 3.00 24.61
C THR A 2 -49.91 1.74 23.90
N LYS A 3 -49.34 1.89 22.70
CA LYS A 3 -48.67 0.77 22.01
C LYS A 3 -47.47 0.33 22.84
N SER A 4 -47.55 -0.91 23.32
CA SER A 4 -46.62 -1.51 24.29
C SER A 4 -45.19 -1.59 23.73
N ILE A 5 -44.21 -1.23 24.55
CA ILE A 5 -42.77 -1.11 24.23
C ILE A 5 -42.20 -2.40 23.58
N LYS A 6 -42.83 -3.55 23.81
CA LYS A 6 -42.51 -4.83 23.15
C LYS A 6 -42.67 -4.79 21.62
N GLN A 7 -43.66 -4.09 21.07
CA GLN A 7 -43.87 -4.03 19.61
C GLN A 7 -42.78 -3.19 18.91
N LYS A 8 -42.32 -2.09 19.54
CA LYS A 8 -41.26 -1.23 18.99
C LYS A 8 -39.88 -1.93 18.92
N LYS A 9 -39.63 -2.91 19.80
CA LYS A 9 -38.38 -3.70 19.81
C LYS A 9 -38.36 -4.76 18.70
N GLN A 10 -39.52 -5.33 18.35
CA GLN A 10 -39.61 -6.30 17.25
C GLN A 10 -39.47 -5.63 15.87
N GLU A 11 -40.01 -4.42 15.70
CA GLU A 11 -39.88 -3.67 14.46
C GLU A 11 -38.43 -3.23 14.15
N LYS A 12 -37.64 -2.92 15.19
CA LYS A 12 -36.19 -2.66 15.06
C LYS A 12 -35.38 -3.90 14.70
N GLN A 13 -35.76 -5.09 15.18
CA GLN A 13 -35.07 -6.34 14.83
C GLN A 13 -35.41 -6.84 13.43
N LYS A 14 -36.64 -6.60 12.95
CA LYS A 14 -37.02 -6.92 11.57
C LYS A 14 -36.22 -6.08 10.56
N LYS A 15 -36.05 -4.78 10.81
CA LYS A 15 -35.20 -3.89 9.98
C LYS A 15 -33.70 -4.23 10.00
N GLN A 16 -33.17 -4.84 11.06
CA GLN A 16 -31.76 -5.27 11.09
C GLN A 16 -31.52 -6.56 10.29
N LYS A 17 -32.47 -7.50 10.26
CA LYS A 17 -32.37 -8.71 9.44
C LYS A 17 -32.39 -8.40 7.94
N ASP A 18 -33.16 -7.40 7.51
CA ASP A 18 -33.24 -7.01 6.09
C ASP A 18 -31.98 -6.25 5.61
N SER A 19 -31.11 -5.79 6.52
CA SER A 19 -29.82 -5.14 6.20
C SER A 19 -28.66 -6.11 6.00
N LEU A 20 -28.87 -7.41 6.28
CA LEU A 20 -27.93 -8.48 5.97
C LEU A 20 -28.18 -8.96 4.53
N SER A 21 -28.03 -8.05 3.56
CA SER A 21 -28.31 -8.37 2.16
C SER A 21 -27.37 -9.47 1.69
N HIS A 22 -27.95 -10.54 1.15
CA HIS A 22 -27.23 -11.55 0.39
C HIS A 22 -26.26 -10.88 -0.60
N PRO A 23 -25.04 -11.41 -0.78
CA PRO A 23 -24.13 -10.87 -1.79
C PRO A 23 -24.88 -10.86 -3.12
N SER A 24 -24.91 -9.68 -3.76
CA SER A 24 -25.61 -9.49 -5.05
C SER A 24 -25.24 -10.63 -6.00
N VAL A 25 -26.22 -11.17 -6.73
CA VAL A 25 -26.01 -12.21 -7.76
C VAL A 25 -24.90 -11.79 -8.74
N ASN A 26 -24.70 -10.49 -8.93
CA ASN A 26 -23.63 -9.92 -9.74
C ASN A 26 -22.22 -10.15 -9.14
N PHE A 27 -22.05 -10.18 -7.83
CA PHE A 27 -20.77 -10.45 -7.16
C PHE A 27 -20.34 -11.92 -7.38
N PHE A 28 -21.27 -12.86 -7.22
CA PHE A 28 -21.00 -14.27 -7.51
C PHE A 28 -20.75 -14.52 -9.00
N LYS A 29 -21.45 -13.81 -9.88
CA LYS A 29 -21.22 -13.88 -11.33
C LYS A 29 -19.84 -13.34 -11.73
N GLN A 30 -19.38 -12.25 -11.10
CA GLN A 30 -18.02 -11.71 -11.29
C GLN A 30 -16.94 -12.67 -10.77
N LEU A 31 -17.14 -13.28 -9.60
CA LEU A 31 -16.21 -14.28 -9.04
C LEU A 31 -16.14 -15.55 -9.91
N SER A 32 -17.28 -16.03 -10.41
CA SER A 32 -17.33 -17.18 -11.33
C SER A 32 -16.60 -16.88 -12.65
N GLN A 33 -16.83 -15.71 -13.26
CA GLN A 33 -16.12 -15.30 -14.48
C GLN A 33 -14.60 -15.21 -14.26
N LEU A 34 -14.17 -14.71 -13.10
CA LEU A 34 -12.75 -14.64 -12.75
C LEU A 34 -12.14 -16.03 -12.51
N GLY A 35 -12.90 -16.95 -11.90
CA GLY A 35 -12.52 -18.34 -11.70
C GLY A 35 -12.33 -19.09 -13.02
N HIS A 36 -13.27 -18.95 -13.97
CA HIS A 36 -13.16 -19.53 -15.31
C HIS A 36 -11.96 -18.98 -16.08
N PHE A 37 -11.71 -17.67 -16.02
CA PHE A 37 -10.54 -17.06 -16.65
C PHE A 37 -9.21 -17.58 -16.09
N TYR A 38 -9.13 -17.80 -14.77
CA TYR A 38 -7.93 -18.32 -14.12
C TYR A 38 -7.69 -19.80 -14.50
N TYR A 39 -8.74 -20.62 -14.54
CA TYR A 39 -8.65 -22.02 -14.96
C TYR A 39 -8.18 -22.15 -16.42
N ASP A 40 -8.75 -21.38 -17.34
CA ASP A 40 -8.37 -21.37 -18.77
C ASP A 40 -6.90 -20.96 -19.00
N LEU A 41 -6.38 -20.03 -18.18
CA LEU A 41 -4.98 -19.60 -18.23
C LEU A 41 -4.03 -20.71 -17.79
N ILE A 42 -4.41 -21.48 -16.79
CA ILE A 42 -3.60 -22.58 -16.25
C ILE A 42 -3.64 -23.79 -17.19
N THR A 43 -4.78 -24.09 -17.81
CA THR A 43 -4.94 -25.23 -18.73
C THR A 43 -4.32 -24.95 -20.11
N LYS A 44 -4.43 -23.74 -20.65
CA LYS A 44 -3.75 -23.35 -21.91
C LYS A 44 -2.22 -23.35 -21.80
N LYS A 45 -1.66 -23.22 -20.59
CA LYS A 45 -0.20 -23.34 -20.36
C LYS A 45 0.30 -24.77 -20.55
N LYS A 46 -0.55 -25.80 -20.38
CA LYS A 46 -0.14 -27.20 -20.58
C LYS A 46 -0.14 -27.67 -22.04
N ASN A 47 -0.80 -26.94 -22.95
CA ASN A 47 -1.05 -27.43 -24.33
C ASN A 47 -0.30 -26.66 -25.44
N LYS A 48 0.80 -25.96 -25.14
CA LYS A 48 1.61 -25.30 -26.18
C LYS A 48 2.97 -25.95 -26.40
N LYS A 49 2.94 -27.13 -27.04
CA LYS A 49 3.97 -27.52 -28.01
C LYS A 49 3.29 -27.47 -29.39
N ALA A 50 3.91 -26.75 -30.32
CA ALA A 50 3.50 -26.50 -31.70
C ALA A 50 2.25 -25.61 -31.90
N SER A 51 2.49 -24.32 -32.16
CA SER A 51 2.07 -23.66 -33.41
C SER A 51 2.36 -22.17 -33.34
N SER A 52 3.21 -21.75 -34.27
CA SER A 52 3.62 -20.40 -34.61
C SER A 52 2.50 -19.63 -35.30
N SER A 53 2.39 -18.34 -35.02
CA SER A 53 2.03 -17.33 -36.02
C SER A 53 2.40 -15.95 -35.48
N SER A 54 3.35 -15.36 -36.19
CA SER A 54 3.80 -13.98 -36.17
C SER A 54 2.67 -13.01 -36.49
N LEU A 55 2.57 -11.88 -35.79
CA LEU A 55 2.15 -10.61 -36.41
C LEU A 55 2.80 -9.40 -35.70
N SER A 56 3.62 -8.73 -36.52
CA SER A 56 3.99 -7.32 -36.62
C SER A 56 4.09 -6.42 -35.39
N LEU A 57 5.29 -5.85 -35.30
CA LEU A 57 5.67 -4.64 -34.59
C LEU A 57 5.04 -3.41 -35.26
N SER A 58 4.52 -2.49 -34.46
CA SER A 58 4.49 -1.07 -34.82
C SER A 58 5.07 -0.26 -33.66
N LEU A 59 6.25 0.29 -33.91
CA LEU A 59 6.92 1.29 -33.10
C LEU A 59 6.25 2.63 -33.36
N SER A 60 5.91 3.36 -32.31
CA SER A 60 5.72 4.80 -32.40
C SER A 60 6.39 5.42 -31.19
N SER A 61 7.51 6.05 -31.50
CA SER A 61 8.37 6.87 -30.66
C SER A 61 7.89 8.32 -30.63
N LEU A 62 8.43 9.07 -29.66
CA LEU A 62 8.39 10.52 -29.44
C LEU A 62 7.18 11.01 -28.61
N SER A 63 7.31 11.92 -27.65
CA SER A 63 8.49 12.52 -27.02
C SER A 63 8.04 13.18 -25.71
N SER A 64 9.02 13.31 -24.82
CA SER A 64 9.00 14.01 -23.53
C SER A 64 8.71 15.51 -23.63
N SER A 65 8.05 16.06 -22.61
CA SER A 65 8.29 17.44 -22.18
C SER A 65 8.37 17.51 -20.65
N LEU A 66 9.61 17.63 -20.20
CA LEU A 66 10.01 18.12 -18.88
C LEU A 66 9.62 19.60 -18.76
N SER A 67 9.18 20.02 -17.59
CA SER A 67 9.22 21.43 -17.21
C SER A 67 9.52 21.52 -15.71
N SER A 68 10.80 21.58 -15.43
CA SER A 68 11.38 22.18 -14.23
C SER A 68 11.47 23.70 -14.47
N SER A 69 11.12 24.50 -13.47
CA SER A 69 11.61 25.87 -13.37
C SER A 69 11.85 26.23 -11.91
N SER A 70 13.10 26.52 -11.65
CA SER A 70 13.68 27.08 -10.43
C SER A 70 13.90 28.59 -10.62
N SER A 71 14.07 29.30 -9.50
CA SER A 71 14.83 30.56 -9.32
C SER A 71 14.23 31.84 -9.94
N SER A 72 14.34 33.05 -9.36
CA SER A 72 15.14 33.58 -8.23
C SER A 72 14.74 35.03 -7.88
N SER A 73 14.98 35.41 -6.62
CA SER A 73 15.44 36.70 -6.06
C SER A 73 14.84 38.05 -6.49
N SER A 74 14.49 38.88 -5.47
CA SER A 74 15.02 40.24 -5.35
C SER A 74 14.78 40.83 -3.95
N SER A 75 15.83 41.48 -3.45
CA SER A 75 16.00 42.15 -2.16
C SER A 75 15.41 43.57 -2.16
N THR A 76 15.00 44.08 -1.01
CA THR A 76 15.20 45.50 -0.63
C THR A 76 15.26 45.66 0.89
N THR A 77 16.12 46.59 1.29
CA THR A 77 16.61 46.98 2.60
C THR A 77 15.70 47.99 3.32
N SER A 78 15.64 47.96 4.65
CA SER A 78 15.75 49.19 5.46
C SER A 78 15.97 48.85 6.94
N SER A 79 17.05 49.41 7.48
CA SER A 79 17.45 49.42 8.88
C SER A 79 16.41 50.04 9.81
N SER A 80 16.35 49.56 11.05
CA SER A 80 16.18 50.43 12.22
C SER A 80 16.69 49.71 13.46
N GLU A 81 17.69 50.34 14.09
CA GLU A 81 18.26 49.99 15.37
C GLU A 81 17.23 50.24 16.47
N GLN A 82 17.11 49.33 17.45
CA GLN A 82 17.12 49.71 18.86
C GLN A 82 17.47 48.50 19.74
N VAL A 83 18.34 48.80 20.67
CA VAL A 83 18.96 48.01 21.73
C VAL A 83 17.93 47.58 22.77
N SER A 84 17.99 46.32 23.26
CA SER A 84 18.19 46.01 24.69
C SER A 84 18.09 44.52 25.00
N GLN A 85 19.25 43.96 25.37
CA GLN A 85 19.49 43.17 26.58
C GLN A 85 18.50 42.05 26.93
N SER A 86 18.93 40.80 26.70
CA SER A 86 18.80 39.73 27.70
C SER A 86 19.69 38.56 27.30
N LEU A 87 20.83 38.45 27.99
CA LEU A 87 21.72 37.30 27.95
C LEU A 87 21.05 36.14 28.70
N ILE A 88 20.30 35.33 27.98
CA ILE A 88 20.05 33.94 28.36
C ILE A 88 20.68 33.07 27.28
N SER A 89 21.98 32.80 27.46
CA SER A 89 22.68 31.71 26.78
C SER A 89 22.12 30.38 27.30
N SER A 90 20.88 30.07 26.94
CA SER A 90 20.40 28.70 26.90
C SER A 90 21.03 28.08 25.67
N SER A 91 22.24 27.55 25.85
CA SER A 91 22.83 26.57 24.92
C SER A 91 21.94 25.33 24.95
N SER A 92 20.79 25.42 24.28
CA SER A 92 20.03 24.27 23.84
C SER A 92 20.90 23.61 22.79
N SER A 93 21.80 22.74 23.23
CA SER A 93 22.20 21.62 22.42
C SER A 93 20.94 20.77 22.24
N ASP A 94 20.07 21.22 21.34
CA ASP A 94 19.26 20.35 20.52
C ASP A 94 20.29 19.52 19.75
N GLU A 95 20.82 18.50 20.43
CA GLU A 95 21.12 17.24 19.78
C GLU A 95 19.90 17.01 18.90
N ASP A 96 20.05 17.28 17.60
CA ASP A 96 19.16 16.83 16.57
C ASP A 96 18.99 15.34 16.86
N LYS A 97 17.95 15.00 17.65
CA LYS A 97 17.52 13.64 17.93
C LYS A 97 16.87 13.20 16.64
N LYS A 98 17.71 13.06 15.61
CA LYS A 98 17.45 12.54 14.29
C LYS A 98 16.91 11.15 14.58
N ILE A 99 15.59 11.10 14.68
CA ILE A 99 14.85 9.92 15.13
C ILE A 99 15.37 8.79 14.25
N LYS A 100 16.10 7.85 14.85
CA LYS A 100 16.72 6.76 14.10
C LYS A 100 15.61 6.10 13.29
N PRO A 101 15.72 6.05 11.95
CA PRO A 101 14.72 5.38 11.15
C PRO A 101 14.62 3.93 11.61
N LEU A 102 13.39 3.45 11.75
CA LEU A 102 13.14 2.06 12.11
C LEU A 102 13.91 1.11 11.20
N ASP A 103 14.63 0.16 11.80
CA ASP A 103 15.34 -0.89 11.07
C ASP A 103 14.39 -1.72 10.20
N ASP A 104 14.88 -2.24 9.07
CA ASP A 104 14.09 -2.93 8.06
C ASP A 104 13.39 -4.18 8.60
N GLU A 105 14.03 -4.92 9.51
CA GLU A 105 13.43 -6.11 10.10
C GLU A 105 12.31 -5.74 11.07
N SER A 106 12.57 -4.72 11.89
CA SER A 106 11.59 -4.13 12.81
C SER A 106 10.39 -3.56 12.03
N TYR A 107 10.63 -2.86 10.93
CA TYR A 107 9.58 -2.36 10.03
C TYR A 107 8.69 -3.47 9.49
N LYS A 108 9.26 -4.61 9.06
CA LYS A 108 8.47 -5.76 8.59
C LYS A 108 7.60 -6.36 9.70
N ARG A 109 8.11 -6.44 10.94
CA ARG A 109 7.35 -6.96 12.09
C ARG A 109 6.22 -6.01 12.48
N ILE A 110 6.55 -4.73 12.66
CA ILE A 110 5.58 -3.67 13.02
C ILE A 110 4.52 -3.53 11.93
N LYS A 111 4.90 -3.53 10.65
CA LYS A 111 3.94 -3.47 9.54
C LYS A 111 2.89 -4.58 9.60
N ARG A 112 3.30 -5.81 9.94
CA ARG A 112 2.37 -6.95 10.08
C ARG A 112 1.42 -6.73 11.27
N GLU A 113 1.95 -6.30 12.41
CA GLU A 113 1.14 -6.04 13.61
C GLU A 113 0.12 -4.91 13.37
N VAL A 114 0.56 -3.79 12.77
CA VAL A 114 -0.31 -2.68 12.36
C VAL A 114 -1.46 -3.20 11.51
N PHE A 115 -1.18 -4.03 10.52
CA PHE A 115 -2.20 -4.54 9.60
C PHE A 115 -3.17 -5.49 10.28
N LEU A 116 -2.67 -6.35 11.17
CA LEU A 116 -3.50 -7.26 11.95
C LEU A 116 -4.48 -6.47 12.83
N VAL A 117 -3.97 -5.57 13.69
CA VAL A 117 -4.80 -4.78 14.61
C VAL A 117 -5.84 -3.93 13.87
N VAL A 118 -5.47 -3.34 12.73
CA VAL A 118 -6.40 -2.57 11.91
C VAL A 118 -7.53 -3.45 11.36
N ASP A 119 -7.21 -4.63 10.83
CA ASP A 119 -8.21 -5.47 10.16
C ASP A 119 -9.08 -6.27 11.15
N SER A 120 -8.53 -6.69 12.30
CA SER A 120 -9.23 -7.53 13.28
C SER A 120 -9.96 -6.72 14.35
N GLU A 121 -9.29 -5.77 14.99
CA GLU A 121 -9.79 -5.12 16.20
C GLU A 121 -10.40 -3.75 15.95
N MET A 122 -9.92 -3.04 14.93
CA MET A 122 -10.29 -1.63 14.68
C MET A 122 -11.12 -1.41 13.42
N ASN A 123 -11.36 -2.47 12.63
CA ASN A 123 -12.11 -2.43 11.37
C ASN A 123 -13.58 -2.05 11.58
N THR A 124 -14.14 -2.31 12.76
CA THR A 124 -15.55 -2.04 13.09
C THR A 124 -15.81 -0.58 13.49
N VAL A 125 -14.84 0.07 14.14
CA VAL A 125 -15.03 1.42 14.71
C VAL A 125 -14.47 2.50 13.79
N HIS A 126 -13.31 2.26 13.16
CA HIS A 126 -12.59 3.25 12.35
C HIS A 126 -12.01 2.59 11.09
N GLN A 127 -12.87 2.37 10.10
CA GLN A 127 -12.50 1.76 8.84
C GLN A 127 -11.76 2.76 7.94
N ILE A 128 -10.62 2.34 7.38
CA ILE A 128 -9.97 3.06 6.29
C ILE A 128 -10.70 2.69 5.00
N ASN A 129 -11.34 3.67 4.38
CA ASN A 129 -12.11 3.44 3.17
C ASN A 129 -11.20 3.52 1.95
N ASP A 130 -11.13 2.42 1.19
CA ASP A 130 -10.30 2.34 -0.01
C ASP A 130 -10.90 3.10 -1.21
N TYR A 131 -12.16 3.56 -1.15
CA TYR A 131 -12.78 4.43 -2.17
C TYR A 131 -12.43 5.91 -1.98
N LEU A 132 -12.16 6.34 -0.75
CA LEU A 132 -11.81 7.73 -0.45
C LEU A 132 -10.31 7.97 -0.64
N THR A 133 -9.94 9.19 -1.08
CA THR A 133 -8.53 9.59 -1.16
C THR A 133 -7.92 9.66 0.24
N TRP A 134 -6.60 9.45 0.35
CA TRP A 134 -5.91 9.54 1.64
C TRP A 134 -6.09 10.92 2.29
N ALA A 135 -6.04 11.99 1.49
CA ALA A 135 -6.19 13.36 1.99
C ALA A 135 -7.55 13.57 2.66
N ALA A 136 -8.63 13.07 2.05
CA ALA A 136 -9.99 13.23 2.57
C ALA A 136 -10.21 12.56 3.93
N GLN A 137 -9.53 11.44 4.19
CA GLN A 137 -9.69 10.69 5.45
C GLN A 137 -8.51 10.81 6.43
N LYS A 138 -7.41 11.48 6.04
CA LYS A 138 -6.18 11.60 6.83
C LYS A 138 -6.46 12.13 8.24
N HIS A 139 -7.30 13.15 8.35
CA HIS A 139 -7.62 13.75 9.64
C HIS A 139 -8.28 12.73 10.57
N ASN A 140 -9.31 12.03 10.10
CA ASN A 140 -10.00 10.99 10.87
C ASN A 140 -9.06 9.83 11.25
N VAL A 141 -8.17 9.43 10.36
CA VAL A 141 -7.15 8.40 10.67
C VAL A 141 -6.23 8.87 11.79
N ILE A 142 -5.76 10.12 11.75
CA ILE A 142 -4.85 10.67 12.77
C ILE A 142 -5.56 10.89 14.11
N THR A 143 -6.80 11.36 14.11
CA THR A 143 -7.49 11.74 15.36
C THR A 143 -8.22 10.57 16.02
N LYS A 144 -8.75 9.62 15.25
CA LYS A 144 -9.57 8.50 15.77
C LYS A 144 -8.81 7.19 15.82
N LEU A 145 -8.15 6.80 14.72
CA LEU A 145 -7.51 5.50 14.60
C LEU A 145 -6.12 5.47 15.27
N LEU A 146 -5.29 6.47 14.97
CA LEU A 146 -3.89 6.49 15.36
C LEU A 146 -3.64 6.43 16.89
N PRO A 147 -4.39 7.12 17.76
CA PRO A 147 -4.14 7.07 19.21
C PRO A 147 -4.31 5.67 19.77
N SER A 148 -5.39 4.99 19.36
CA SER A 148 -5.70 3.62 19.78
C SER A 148 -4.72 2.61 19.19
N LEU A 149 -4.31 2.79 17.93
CA LEU A 149 -3.27 1.96 17.31
C LEU A 149 -1.93 2.08 18.04
N LYS A 150 -1.51 3.32 18.32
CA LYS A 150 -0.27 3.61 19.04
C LYS A 150 -0.27 2.95 20.41
N ARG A 151 -1.38 3.03 21.16
CA ARG A 151 -1.51 2.37 22.48
C ARG A 151 -1.33 0.85 22.42
N LYS A 152 -1.79 0.19 21.34
CA LYS A 152 -1.66 -1.27 21.19
C LYS A 152 -0.26 -1.69 20.76
N ILE A 153 0.28 -1.02 19.75
CA ILE A 153 1.59 -1.36 19.17
C ILE A 153 2.73 -0.99 20.13
N ASN A 154 2.61 0.14 20.84
CA ASN A 154 3.66 0.58 21.76
C ASN A 154 3.85 -0.31 22.98
N LYS A 155 2.95 -1.27 23.22
CA LYS A 155 3.16 -2.32 24.22
C LYS A 155 4.30 -3.27 23.85
N LYS A 156 4.50 -3.51 22.55
CA LYS A 156 5.46 -4.49 22.03
C LYS A 156 6.67 -3.83 21.36
N TYR A 157 6.48 -2.66 20.77
CA TYR A 157 7.49 -2.01 19.93
C TYR A 157 7.55 -0.52 20.22
N LYS A 158 8.75 0.06 20.34
CA LYS A 158 8.88 1.52 20.44
C LYS A 158 8.70 2.15 19.05
N VAL A 159 7.47 2.54 18.71
CA VAL A 159 7.13 3.08 17.39
C VAL A 159 6.55 4.48 17.51
N THR A 160 6.94 5.36 16.58
CA THR A 160 6.41 6.72 16.53
C THR A 160 5.09 6.75 15.75
N GLY A 161 4.15 7.62 16.14
CA GLY A 161 2.87 7.77 15.43
C GLY A 161 3.04 8.11 13.94
N ALA A 162 4.09 8.85 13.59
CA ALA A 162 4.45 9.16 12.21
C ALA A 162 4.80 7.91 11.39
N GLU A 163 5.48 6.92 11.98
CA GLU A 163 5.84 5.67 11.30
C GLU A 163 4.60 4.80 11.07
N ILE A 164 3.74 4.69 12.08
CA ILE A 164 2.45 4.01 11.96
C ILE A 164 1.62 4.68 10.84
N THR A 165 1.56 6.00 10.81
CA THR A 165 0.84 6.76 9.77
C THR A 165 1.42 6.50 8.38
N LYS A 166 2.75 6.44 8.23
CA LYS A 166 3.41 6.08 6.96
C LYS A 166 3.05 4.65 6.52
N ILE A 167 3.00 3.69 7.45
CA ILE A 167 2.61 2.31 7.18
C ILE A 167 1.15 2.26 6.67
N LEU A 168 0.23 2.92 7.37
CA LEU A 168 -1.18 3.00 6.98
C LEU A 168 -1.37 3.67 5.62
N GLN A 169 -0.69 4.79 5.39
CA GLN A 169 -0.73 5.50 4.11
C GLN A 169 -0.24 4.64 2.95
N ARG A 170 0.88 3.93 3.12
CA ARG A 170 1.41 3.02 2.08
C ARG A 170 0.43 1.89 1.78
N ARG A 171 -0.21 1.34 2.82
CA ARG A 171 -1.23 0.31 2.67
C ARG A 171 -2.43 0.82 1.88
N HIS A 172 -2.98 1.96 2.27
CA HIS A 172 -4.11 2.60 1.60
C HIS A 172 -3.81 2.88 0.13
N ARG A 173 -2.66 3.51 -0.18
CA ARG A 173 -2.24 3.74 -1.57
C ARG A 173 -2.23 2.45 -2.40
N SER A 174 -1.72 1.36 -1.82
CA SER A 174 -1.69 0.06 -2.50
C SER A 174 -3.09 -0.48 -2.78
N ARG A 175 -4.01 -0.41 -1.80
CA ARG A 175 -5.40 -0.89 -1.94
C ARG A 175 -6.20 0.01 -2.88
N HIS A 176 -6.12 1.32 -2.69
CA HIS A 176 -6.77 2.33 -3.53
C HIS A 176 -6.37 2.19 -5.01
N ARG A 177 -5.10 1.91 -5.31
CA ARG A 177 -4.69 1.62 -6.71
C ARG A 177 -5.43 0.42 -7.30
N VAL A 178 -5.56 -0.66 -6.53
CA VAL A 178 -6.26 -1.87 -6.99
C VAL A 178 -7.74 -1.57 -7.22
N ASN A 179 -8.38 -0.85 -6.30
CA ASN A 179 -9.78 -0.44 -6.47
C ASN A 179 -9.97 0.47 -7.68
N ASN A 180 -9.08 1.45 -7.88
CA ASN A 180 -9.15 2.35 -9.03
C ASN A 180 -9.00 1.60 -10.36
N ILE A 181 -8.11 0.59 -10.43
CA ILE A 181 -7.98 -0.27 -11.62
C ILE A 181 -9.28 -1.06 -11.86
N GLY A 182 -9.89 -1.60 -10.80
CA GLY A 182 -11.19 -2.28 -10.88
C GLY A 182 -12.31 -1.38 -11.42
N ASN A 183 -12.37 -0.14 -10.93
CA ASN A 183 -13.37 0.84 -11.31
C ASN A 183 -13.22 1.37 -12.76
N GLN A 184 -12.06 1.16 -13.39
CA GLN A 184 -11.80 1.56 -14.79
C GLN A 184 -12.31 0.55 -15.83
N GLY A 185 -12.85 -0.59 -15.40
CA GLY A 185 -13.46 -1.59 -16.27
C GLY A 185 -12.56 -2.77 -16.62
N SER A 186 -13.19 -3.84 -17.11
CA SER A 186 -12.59 -5.17 -17.28
C SER A 186 -11.32 -5.18 -18.15
N ARG A 187 -11.28 -4.38 -19.22
CA ARG A 187 -10.13 -4.30 -20.13
C ARG A 187 -8.85 -3.83 -19.41
N VAL A 188 -8.98 -2.82 -18.54
CA VAL A 188 -7.84 -2.27 -17.80
C VAL A 188 -7.35 -3.28 -16.76
N VAL A 189 -8.27 -3.93 -16.05
CA VAL A 189 -7.96 -5.01 -15.08
C VAL A 189 -7.17 -6.15 -15.74
N ILE A 190 -7.60 -6.58 -16.93
CA ILE A 190 -6.92 -7.63 -17.70
C ILE A 190 -5.51 -7.19 -18.11
N ASN A 191 -5.36 -5.96 -18.59
CA ASN A 191 -4.05 -5.44 -19.01
C ASN A 191 -3.07 -5.29 -17.84
N ASP A 192 -3.52 -4.76 -16.69
CA ASP A 192 -2.69 -4.69 -15.47
C ASP A 192 -2.23 -6.10 -15.02
N SER A 193 -3.13 -7.08 -15.10
CA SER A 193 -2.80 -8.48 -14.80
C SER A 193 -1.75 -9.05 -15.76
N ARG A 194 -1.90 -8.82 -17.07
CA ARG A 194 -0.90 -9.22 -18.09
C ARG A 194 0.46 -8.58 -17.82
N GLN A 195 0.47 -7.29 -17.49
CA GLN A 195 1.70 -6.56 -17.22
C GLN A 195 2.40 -7.09 -15.97
N LYS A 196 1.65 -7.39 -14.90
CA LYS A 196 2.18 -8.02 -13.68
C LYS A 196 2.83 -9.37 -13.97
N LEU A 197 2.19 -10.23 -14.76
CA LEU A 197 2.74 -11.53 -15.15
C LEU A 197 4.06 -11.37 -15.91
N LYS A 198 4.13 -10.44 -16.86
CA LYS A 198 5.35 -10.14 -17.62
C LYS A 198 6.48 -9.68 -16.71
N ASN A 199 6.19 -8.79 -15.76
CA ASN A 199 7.18 -8.28 -14.82
C ASN A 199 7.71 -9.38 -13.88
N THR A 200 6.84 -10.25 -13.37
CA THR A 200 7.25 -11.40 -12.55
C THR A 200 8.15 -12.35 -13.32
N ALA A 201 7.77 -12.74 -14.54
CA ALA A 201 8.57 -13.63 -15.38
C ALA A 201 9.97 -13.06 -15.65
N MET A 202 10.07 -11.75 -15.89
CA MET A 202 11.35 -11.06 -16.09
C MET A 202 12.18 -10.99 -14.79
N SER A 203 11.55 -10.71 -13.65
CA SER A 203 12.21 -10.72 -12.34
C SER A 203 12.78 -12.10 -12.00
N ASP A 204 11.99 -13.15 -12.19
CA ASP A 204 12.40 -14.54 -11.93
C ASP A 204 13.54 -14.97 -12.87
N LYS A 205 13.48 -14.55 -14.14
CA LYS A 205 14.59 -14.74 -15.09
C LYS A 205 15.87 -14.06 -14.60
N LYS A 206 15.79 -12.81 -14.12
CA LYS A 206 16.93 -12.08 -13.54
C LYS A 206 17.47 -12.78 -12.29
N LYS A 207 16.59 -13.26 -11.41
CA LYS A 207 16.96 -13.99 -10.19
C LYS A 207 17.66 -15.31 -10.50
N ARG A 208 17.19 -16.07 -11.50
CA ARG A 208 17.84 -17.30 -11.97
C ARG A 208 19.24 -17.05 -12.51
N ARG A 209 19.42 -16.00 -13.32
CA ARG A 209 20.75 -15.64 -13.86
C ARG A 209 21.73 -15.27 -12.74
N ARG A 210 21.30 -14.47 -11.76
CA ARG A 210 22.15 -14.16 -10.59
C ARG A 210 22.56 -15.40 -9.82
N ARG A 211 21.61 -16.29 -9.50
CA ARG A 211 21.90 -17.57 -8.82
C ARG A 211 22.91 -18.43 -9.58
N ALA A 212 22.80 -18.49 -10.90
CA ALA A 212 23.77 -19.24 -11.72
C ALA A 212 25.18 -18.62 -11.62
N VAL A 213 25.27 -17.29 -11.67
CA VAL A 213 26.55 -16.58 -11.48
C VAL A 213 27.10 -16.79 -10.07
N ASP A 214 26.27 -16.62 -9.02
CA ASP A 214 26.68 -16.82 -7.62
C ASP A 214 27.20 -18.25 -7.40
N PHE A 215 26.54 -19.24 -8.02
CA PHE A 215 26.97 -20.65 -7.98
C PHE A 215 28.34 -20.86 -8.63
N MET A 216 28.58 -20.27 -9.81
CA MET A 216 29.88 -20.34 -10.48
C MET A 216 30.99 -19.68 -9.66
N MET A 217 30.70 -18.55 -9.01
CA MET A 217 31.67 -17.83 -8.17
C MET A 217 32.01 -18.58 -6.87
N GLN A 218 31.04 -19.29 -6.27
CA GLN A 218 31.25 -20.07 -5.04
C GLN A 218 31.95 -21.42 -5.31
N GLY A 219 31.71 -22.02 -6.48
CA GLY A 219 32.31 -23.30 -6.88
C GLY A 219 33.82 -23.28 -7.14
N GLY A 220 34.43 -22.10 -7.30
CA GLY A 220 35.87 -21.95 -7.53
C GLY A 220 36.75 -22.19 -6.29
N ASN A 221 36.18 -22.23 -5.08
CA ASN A 221 36.95 -22.31 -3.83
C ASN A 221 37.07 -23.72 -3.25
N ASN A 222 36.55 -24.76 -3.92
CA ASN A 222 36.53 -26.14 -3.40
C ASN A 222 37.41 -27.12 -4.20
N ILE A 223 38.18 -26.65 -5.19
CA ILE A 223 39.01 -27.52 -6.05
C ILE A 223 40.45 -27.66 -5.50
N SER A 224 40.88 -26.85 -4.52
CA SER A 224 42.24 -26.90 -3.97
C SER A 224 42.44 -27.84 -2.76
N LYS A 225 41.52 -28.77 -2.49
CA LYS A 225 41.62 -29.74 -1.37
C LYS A 225 41.87 -31.19 -1.81
N PHE A 226 42.09 -31.42 -3.10
CA PHE A 226 42.30 -32.76 -3.67
C PHE A 226 43.55 -32.87 -4.54
N PHE A 227 44.53 -31.98 -4.36
CA PHE A 227 45.88 -32.14 -4.92
C PHE A 227 46.90 -32.00 -3.80
#